data_AF-A0A1C5M5P7-F1
#
_entry.id   AF-A0A1C5M5P7-F1
#
_cell.length_a   1.000
_cell.length_b   1.000
_cell.length_c   1.000
_cell.angle_alpha   90.00
_cell.angle_beta   90.00
_cell.angle_gamma   90.00
#
_symmetry.space_group_name_H-M   'P 1'
#
loop_
_entity.id
_entity.type
_entity.pdbx_description
1 polymer ?
#
loop_
_entity_poly.entity_id
_entity_poly.type
_entity_poly.pdbx_seq_one_letter_code
_entity_poly.pdbx_strand_id
1 'polypeptide(L)'
;MRKWFLIMATAVVLCSACGKKDASVNDATQAAQASSTEAENLYKEGSQYVGEEDYESAIESLLKCIELDPDYSKAYIQLSKAYIGNEEYDEAMSILQQGYEKTKDTSLEKEQDNCVRTICQVLTDNEDYETAIPWLLKLQELDGVTVENSLQLAEAYSMMDDYENAVSVLQKADQNDASIKNALLEARVAYGQYCYDEGKNDQAIETLKAVINEAPDRIDAYSMLISAYVDAGKVKEAESIVQGGLERFVNQNSTVTDDQLDEFLNSASSYYLELEDVDACLRFWEKAVSMRPGNKSYKEELDSYRSSAADESYAKADELLEAGDVEGASKYYKRAFALAPSNYDAGVISGGDYTYCLNKDGSWRLGWYTDETGGSYYFNPAAGRLYASAVTGYQQLDGAVYYFEDDGRMLVDDTTPDGRYADVDGKLLDHNPYEDETAEEETDAAEEETEADTEEETTGSSEKESAAASVKETTAAVKETVETTKANPQPTQAAAVNSGNLKLNADTLQEAHDNGGTTTYEKTDLFDGSTGKLTMGDVYNCLAKYGKTEWVSQKLPYELKVGNLKVWILPGDNWNTTGLVIKDASQYFEVLKKKALPDNVQFAIEFDFTATDKLDINKVRRVNGN
;
A
#
# COMPACT_ATOMS: atom_id res chain seq x y z
N MET A 1 42.42 30.45 45.06
CA MET A 1 42.12 31.76 45.70
C MET A 1 41.17 31.54 46.89
N ARG A 2 41.56 30.85 47.97
CA ARG A 2 42.17 31.43 49.20
C ARG A 2 41.86 32.92 49.47
N LYS A 3 40.59 33.32 49.60
CA LYS A 3 40.24 34.65 50.20
C LYS A 3 39.09 34.67 51.21
N TRP A 4 38.34 33.58 51.42
CA TRP A 4 37.33 33.54 52.49
C TRP A 4 37.85 33.06 53.86
N PHE A 5 39.05 32.47 53.91
CA PHE A 5 39.71 32.08 55.18
C PHE A 5 40.43 33.23 55.91
N LEU A 6 40.34 34.47 55.43
CA LEU A 6 41.12 35.61 55.97
C LEU A 6 40.31 36.68 56.69
N ILE A 7 38.99 36.56 56.81
CA ILE A 7 38.18 37.50 57.63
C ILE A 7 38.16 37.11 59.12
N MET A 8 38.59 35.91 59.48
CA MET A 8 38.73 35.46 60.88
C MET A 8 40.13 35.72 61.50
N ALA A 9 41.11 36.26 60.76
CA ALA A 9 42.51 36.32 61.22
C ALA A 9 43.14 37.71 61.36
N THR A 10 42.40 38.82 61.17
CA THR A 10 42.93 40.18 61.43
C THR A 10 41.97 41.06 62.25
N ALA A 11 41.37 40.49 63.30
CA ALA A 11 40.73 41.27 64.37
C ALA A 11 41.18 40.86 65.79
N VAL A 12 42.28 40.10 65.91
CA VAL A 12 42.81 39.64 67.21
C VAL A 12 44.19 40.24 67.56
N VAL A 13 44.78 41.09 66.72
CA VAL A 13 46.00 41.83 67.11
C VAL A 13 45.83 43.30 66.75
N LEU A 14 45.84 44.16 67.78
CA LEU A 14 45.64 45.62 67.80
C LEU A 14 44.19 46.13 67.74
N CYS A 15 43.45 45.94 68.84
CA CYS A 15 42.54 46.98 69.33
C CYS A 15 42.32 46.85 70.85
N SER A 16 43.40 46.89 71.61
CA SER A 16 43.38 47.22 73.03
C SER A 16 43.16 48.73 73.19
N ALA A 17 41.91 49.19 73.02
CA ALA A 17 41.35 50.43 73.57
C ALA A 17 39.97 50.76 72.93
N CYS A 18 38.90 50.17 73.45
CA CYS A 18 37.52 50.71 73.59
C CYS A 18 36.51 49.55 73.65
N GLY A 19 36.00 49.26 74.85
CA GLY A 19 35.11 48.16 75.17
C GLY A 19 33.66 48.34 74.70
N LYS A 20 33.42 48.24 73.39
CA LYS A 20 32.09 48.01 72.79
C LYS A 20 32.22 47.22 71.48
N LYS A 21 32.45 45.90 71.53
CA LYS A 21 32.49 45.05 70.31
C LYS A 21 32.02 43.59 70.46
N ASP A 22 31.29 43.22 71.50
CA ASP A 22 30.89 41.80 71.69
C ASP A 22 29.45 41.44 71.29
N ALA A 23 28.55 42.42 71.11
CA ALA A 23 27.15 42.13 70.75
C ALA A 23 26.91 41.96 69.24
N SER A 24 27.51 42.82 68.40
CA SER A 24 27.22 42.83 66.95
C SER A 24 27.81 41.65 66.18
N VAL A 25 28.85 41.01 66.71
CA VAL A 25 29.47 39.82 66.09
C VAL A 25 28.66 38.57 66.43
N ASN A 26 28.16 38.47 67.67
CA ASN A 26 27.32 37.36 68.13
C ASN A 26 25.97 37.32 67.39
N ASP A 27 25.33 38.48 67.22
CA ASP A 27 24.05 38.58 66.52
C ASP A 27 24.21 38.25 65.02
N ALA A 28 25.32 38.69 64.39
CA ALA A 28 25.64 38.36 63.01
C ALA A 28 25.96 36.86 62.82
N THR A 29 26.63 36.22 63.79
CA THR A 29 26.88 34.77 63.75
C THR A 29 25.64 33.94 64.01
N GLN A 30 24.72 34.39 64.88
CA GLN A 30 23.44 33.71 65.11
C GLN A 30 22.51 33.82 63.90
N ALA A 31 22.43 34.99 63.27
CA ALA A 31 21.66 35.19 62.04
C ALA A 31 22.20 34.34 60.89
N ALA A 32 23.53 34.26 60.72
CA ALA A 32 24.16 33.41 59.71
C ALA A 32 23.92 31.91 59.98
N GLN A 33 23.99 31.46 61.24
CA GLN A 33 23.67 30.07 61.60
C GLN A 33 22.19 29.72 61.38
N ALA A 34 21.27 30.64 61.71
CA ALA A 34 19.85 30.44 61.46
C ALA A 34 19.55 30.35 59.95
N SER A 35 20.14 31.24 59.14
CA SER A 35 20.01 31.22 57.68
C SER A 35 20.56 29.92 57.06
N SER A 36 21.70 29.44 57.56
CA SER A 36 22.31 28.18 57.09
C SER A 36 21.48 26.95 57.48
N THR A 37 20.89 26.96 58.68
CA THR A 37 19.99 25.86 59.13
C THR A 37 18.71 25.82 58.29
N GLU A 38 18.16 26.98 57.96
CA GLU A 38 16.96 27.08 57.14
C GLU A 38 17.22 26.63 55.70
N ALA A 39 18.35 27.02 55.09
CA ALA A 39 18.75 26.54 53.78
C ALA A 39 18.89 25.00 53.75
N GLU A 40 19.46 24.39 54.80
CA GLU A 40 19.55 22.92 54.90
C GLU A 40 18.17 22.24 55.01
N ASN A 41 17.20 22.86 55.69
CA ASN A 41 15.84 22.34 55.78
C ASN A 41 15.13 22.41 54.42
N LEU A 42 15.20 23.55 53.74
CA LEU A 42 14.64 23.74 52.40
C LEU A 42 15.25 22.77 51.37
N TYR A 43 16.56 22.49 51.48
CA TYR A 43 17.20 21.45 50.67
C TYR A 43 16.61 20.06 50.93
N LYS A 44 16.39 19.69 52.20
CA LYS A 44 15.81 18.38 52.55
C LYS A 44 14.38 18.25 52.06
N GLU A 45 13.58 19.30 52.23
CA GLU A 45 12.21 19.38 51.72
C GLU A 45 12.18 19.27 50.20
N GLY A 46 12.96 20.08 49.49
CA GLY A 46 13.06 20.01 48.04
C GLY A 46 13.55 18.65 47.53
N SER A 47 14.55 18.05 48.18
CA SER A 47 15.03 16.71 47.82
C SER A 47 14.00 15.61 48.10
N GLN A 48 13.12 15.79 49.08
CA GLN A 48 12.01 14.87 49.32
C GLN A 48 10.98 14.99 48.20
N TYR A 49 10.61 16.22 47.81
CA TYR A 49 9.69 16.45 46.70
C TYR A 49 10.21 15.88 45.37
N VAL A 50 11.52 15.98 45.08
CA VAL A 50 12.13 15.29 43.93
C VAL A 50 11.90 13.78 44.00
N GLY A 51 12.02 13.16 45.17
CA GLY A 51 11.79 11.72 45.35
C GLY A 51 10.31 11.32 45.32
N GLU A 52 9.41 12.28 45.49
CA GLU A 52 7.96 12.13 45.35
C GLU A 52 7.47 12.48 43.94
N GLU A 53 8.38 12.89 43.04
CA GLU A 53 8.10 13.37 41.68
C GLU A 53 7.22 14.64 41.63
N ASP A 54 7.11 15.36 42.76
CA ASP A 54 6.49 16.69 42.83
C ASP A 54 7.53 17.76 42.47
N TYR A 55 7.84 17.82 41.18
CA TYR A 55 8.95 18.64 40.67
C TYR A 55 8.71 20.14 40.87
N GLU A 56 7.48 20.61 40.78
CA GLU A 56 7.11 22.02 40.97
C GLU A 56 7.38 22.48 42.42
N SER A 57 6.95 21.69 43.41
CA SER A 57 7.22 21.98 44.83
C SER A 57 8.71 21.84 45.17
N ALA A 58 9.40 20.89 44.53
CA ALA A 58 10.84 20.74 44.63
C ALA A 58 11.57 21.99 44.13
N ILE A 59 11.21 22.50 42.94
CA ILE A 59 11.79 23.69 42.33
C ILE A 59 11.61 24.90 43.26
N GLU A 60 10.41 25.14 43.78
CA GLU A 60 10.15 26.26 44.69
C GLU A 60 11.04 26.21 45.95
N SER A 61 11.12 25.03 46.58
CA SER A 61 11.89 24.82 47.81
C SER A 61 13.39 24.96 47.58
N LEU A 62 13.90 24.42 46.48
CA LEU A 62 15.32 24.46 46.13
C LEU A 62 15.78 25.83 45.63
N LEU A 63 14.91 26.59 44.95
CA LEU A 63 15.18 27.99 44.61
C LEU A 63 15.33 28.85 45.88
N LYS A 64 14.43 28.70 46.86
CA LYS A 64 14.57 29.38 48.16
C LYS A 64 15.83 28.96 48.90
N CYS A 65 16.25 27.69 48.79
CA CYS A 65 17.50 27.21 49.37
C CYS A 65 18.71 27.97 48.82
N ILE A 66 18.83 28.10 47.48
CA ILE A 66 19.97 28.81 46.86
C ILE A 66 19.89 30.33 47.03
N GLU A 67 18.71 30.91 47.28
CA GLU A 67 18.57 32.31 47.68
C GLU A 67 19.16 32.58 49.08
N LEU A 68 18.96 31.64 50.02
CA LEU A 68 19.48 31.74 51.39
C LEU A 68 20.97 31.36 51.50
N ASP A 69 21.40 30.36 50.74
CA ASP A 69 22.80 29.92 50.67
C ASP A 69 23.23 29.65 49.22
N PRO A 70 23.76 30.67 48.52
CA PRO A 70 24.24 30.53 47.15
C PRO A 70 25.45 29.59 46.98
N ASP A 71 26.11 29.17 48.07
CA ASP A 71 27.24 28.24 48.02
C ASP A 71 26.81 26.77 48.20
N TYR A 72 25.50 26.51 48.36
CA TYR A 72 24.94 25.17 48.62
C TYR A 72 24.88 24.31 47.35
N SER A 73 26.04 23.81 46.90
CA SER A 73 26.20 23.06 45.64
C SER A 73 25.23 21.88 45.48
N LYS A 74 24.83 21.21 46.57
CA LYS A 74 23.85 20.10 46.52
C LYS A 74 22.45 20.55 46.09
N ALA A 75 22.04 21.78 46.39
CA ALA A 75 20.74 22.30 45.99
C ALA A 75 20.67 22.51 44.48
N TYR A 76 21.75 23.02 43.86
CA TYR A 76 21.85 23.13 42.40
C TYR A 76 21.70 21.77 41.70
N ILE A 77 22.29 20.70 42.27
CA ILE A 77 22.16 19.33 41.73
C ILE A 77 20.73 18.79 41.87
N GLN A 78 20.08 18.98 43.02
CA GLN A 78 18.69 18.53 43.17
C GLN A 78 17.73 19.35 42.31
N LEU A 79 18.03 20.64 42.13
CA LEU A 79 17.21 21.54 41.33
C LEU A 79 17.30 21.19 39.84
N SER A 80 18.48 20.83 39.34
CA SER A 80 18.59 20.33 37.96
C SER A 80 17.83 19.03 37.74
N LYS A 81 17.79 18.13 38.74
CA LYS A 81 16.99 16.91 38.67
C LYS A 81 15.49 17.21 38.68
N ALA A 82 15.05 18.17 39.49
CA ALA A 82 13.67 18.62 39.50
C ALA A 82 13.28 19.22 38.12
N TYR A 83 14.14 20.07 37.54
CA TYR A 83 13.92 20.61 36.20
C TYR A 83 13.87 19.54 35.11
N ILE A 84 14.76 18.53 35.13
CA ILE A 84 14.68 17.38 34.19
C ILE A 84 13.34 16.65 34.33
N GLY A 85 12.91 16.36 35.57
CA GLY A 85 11.63 15.73 35.84
C GLY A 85 10.43 16.55 35.39
N ASN A 86 10.58 17.87 35.38
CA ASN A 86 9.60 18.83 34.85
C ASN A 86 9.75 19.10 33.34
N GLU A 87 10.62 18.35 32.64
CA GLU A 87 10.93 18.51 31.21
C GLU A 87 11.55 19.88 30.82
N GLU A 88 12.07 20.62 31.80
CA GLU A 88 12.75 21.91 31.64
C GLU A 88 14.28 21.72 31.50
N TYR A 89 14.70 21.13 30.38
CA TYR A 89 16.08 20.66 30.20
C TYR A 89 17.15 21.77 30.08
N ASP A 90 16.81 22.90 29.46
CA ASP A 90 17.71 24.04 29.33
C ASP A 90 17.94 24.71 30.70
N GLU A 91 16.89 24.81 31.50
CA GLU A 91 16.91 25.29 32.89
C GLU A 91 17.78 24.37 33.76
N ALA A 92 17.67 23.05 33.59
CA ALA A 92 18.50 22.08 34.29
C ALA A 92 20.00 22.28 34.01
N MET A 93 20.39 22.57 32.76
CA MET A 93 21.78 22.89 32.43
C MET A 93 22.20 24.27 32.94
N SER A 94 21.33 25.27 32.80
CA SER A 94 21.58 26.64 33.23
C SER A 94 21.83 26.72 34.74
N ILE A 95 21.07 25.97 35.54
CA ILE A 95 21.20 26.00 37.00
C ILE A 95 22.50 25.34 37.48
N LEU A 96 22.95 24.26 36.85
CA LEU A 96 24.24 23.65 37.14
C LEU A 96 25.41 24.56 36.75
N GLN A 97 25.30 25.25 35.61
CA GLN A 97 26.29 26.24 35.19
C GLN A 97 26.35 27.43 36.16
N GLN A 98 25.18 27.95 36.57
CA GLN A 98 25.10 29.01 37.57
C GLN A 98 25.72 28.56 38.90
N GLY A 99 25.39 27.36 39.37
CA GLY A 99 25.96 26.78 40.58
C GLY A 99 27.49 26.72 40.51
N TYR A 100 28.04 26.18 39.42
CA TYR A 100 29.48 26.16 39.21
C TYR A 100 30.09 27.56 39.21
N GLU A 101 29.45 28.53 38.56
CA GLU A 101 29.94 29.90 38.50
C GLU A 101 30.00 30.56 39.89
N LYS A 102 29.03 30.27 40.75
CA LYS A 102 28.94 30.79 42.12
C LYS A 102 29.92 30.09 43.04
N THR A 103 29.89 28.76 43.10
CA THR A 103 30.57 27.98 44.14
C THR A 103 32.00 27.60 43.75
N LYS A 104 32.30 27.56 42.44
CA LYS A 104 33.52 26.97 41.87
C LYS A 104 33.73 25.51 42.26
N ASP A 105 32.65 24.80 42.59
CA ASP A 105 32.65 23.37 42.88
C ASP A 105 32.71 22.57 41.57
N THR A 106 33.86 21.95 41.28
CA THR A 106 34.07 21.14 40.09
C THR A 106 33.20 19.88 40.04
N SER A 107 32.57 19.47 41.15
CA SER A 107 31.60 18.37 41.11
C SER A 107 30.36 18.72 40.29
N LEU A 108 30.04 20.02 40.15
CA LEU A 108 28.93 20.50 39.31
C LEU A 108 29.24 20.40 37.82
N GLU A 109 30.51 20.51 37.40
CA GLU A 109 30.90 20.26 36.00
C GLU A 109 30.62 18.80 35.63
N LYS A 110 30.99 17.86 36.50
CA LYS A 110 30.69 16.43 36.29
C LYS A 110 29.19 16.17 36.27
N GLU A 111 28.42 16.90 37.07
CA GLU A 111 26.96 16.77 37.07
C GLU A 111 26.32 17.34 35.81
N GLN A 112 26.93 18.32 35.13
CA GLN A 112 26.48 18.75 33.80
C GLN A 112 26.56 17.61 32.78
N ASP A 113 27.66 16.85 32.78
CA ASP A 113 27.79 15.68 31.89
C ASP A 113 26.77 14.58 32.24
N ASN A 114 26.49 14.36 33.53
CA ASN A 114 25.45 13.42 33.98
C ASN A 114 24.04 13.90 33.62
N CYS A 115 23.82 15.21 33.66
CA CYS A 115 22.58 15.87 33.27
C CYS A 115 22.27 15.58 31.80
N VAL A 116 23.23 15.80 30.90
CA VAL A 116 23.07 15.49 29.46
C VAL A 116 22.71 14.01 29.25
N ARG A 117 23.36 13.07 29.94
CA ARG A 117 23.04 11.64 29.83
C ARG A 117 21.64 11.31 30.32
N THR A 118 21.23 11.89 31.45
CA THR A 118 19.87 11.71 31.99
C THR A 118 18.82 12.27 31.03
N ILE A 119 19.06 13.44 30.45
CA ILE A 119 18.15 14.06 29.47
C ILE A 119 18.02 13.17 28.23
N CYS A 120 19.15 12.70 27.67
CA CYS A 120 19.12 11.77 26.53
C CYS A 120 18.30 10.52 26.85
N GLN A 121 18.55 9.88 28.00
CA GLN A 121 17.82 8.68 28.43
C GLN A 121 16.32 8.92 28.54
N VAL A 122 15.91 10.00 29.23
CA VAL A 122 14.49 10.35 29.40
C VAL A 122 13.80 10.59 28.06
N LEU A 123 14.45 11.34 27.17
CA LEU A 123 13.90 11.66 25.85
C LEU A 123 13.81 10.43 24.95
N THR A 124 14.81 9.55 24.96
CA THR A 124 14.77 8.30 24.19
C THR A 124 13.74 7.32 24.76
N ASP A 125 13.61 7.22 26.09
CA ASP A 125 12.59 6.34 26.72
C ASP A 125 11.16 6.83 26.45
N ASN A 126 10.99 8.16 26.32
CA ASN A 126 9.72 8.78 25.96
C ASN A 126 9.48 8.80 24.44
N GLU A 127 10.40 8.28 23.62
CA GLU A 127 10.37 8.32 22.16
C GLU A 127 10.26 9.75 21.58
N ASP A 128 10.66 10.78 22.34
CA ASP A 128 10.74 12.17 21.88
C ASP A 128 12.07 12.40 21.15
N TYR A 129 12.19 11.78 19.99
CA TYR A 129 13.42 11.79 19.19
C TYR A 129 13.75 13.18 18.64
N GLU A 130 12.75 14.00 18.35
CA GLU A 130 12.94 15.38 17.88
C GLU A 130 13.73 16.19 18.91
N THR A 131 13.33 16.11 20.19
CA THR A 131 14.06 16.77 21.28
C THR A 131 15.34 16.00 21.63
N ALA A 132 15.38 14.67 21.50
CA ALA A 132 16.55 13.86 21.86
C ALA A 132 17.78 14.16 21.00
N ILE A 133 17.62 14.33 19.68
CA ILE A 133 18.73 14.50 18.72
C ILE A 133 19.74 15.59 19.13
N PRO A 134 19.35 16.84 19.46
CA PRO A 134 20.32 17.86 19.88
C PRO A 134 21.06 17.49 21.17
N TRP A 135 20.41 16.79 22.11
CA TRP A 135 21.06 16.32 23.34
C TRP A 135 22.00 15.14 23.08
N LEU A 136 21.64 14.23 22.18
CA LEU A 136 22.50 13.11 21.75
C LEU A 136 23.73 13.61 20.98
N LEU A 137 23.59 14.65 20.16
CA LEU A 137 24.72 15.34 19.52
C LEU A 137 25.64 15.97 20.58
N LYS A 138 25.07 16.65 21.58
CA LYS A 138 25.83 17.19 22.71
C LYS A 138 26.53 16.10 23.51
N LEU A 139 25.89 14.95 23.73
CA LEU A 139 26.50 13.78 24.37
C LEU A 139 27.69 13.26 23.55
N GLN A 140 27.57 13.24 22.22
CA GLN A 140 28.66 12.85 21.33
C GLN A 140 29.81 13.88 21.32
N GLU A 141 29.54 15.17 21.50
CA GLU A 141 30.59 16.18 21.70
C GLU A 141 31.38 15.95 23.01
N LEU A 142 30.70 15.51 24.07
CA LEU A 142 31.30 15.23 25.37
C LEU A 142 32.14 13.94 25.36
N ASP A 143 31.57 12.84 24.88
CA ASP A 143 32.17 11.50 24.95
C ASP A 143 33.00 11.14 23.71
N GLY A 144 32.90 11.94 22.65
CA GLY A 144 33.38 11.59 21.31
C GLY A 144 32.44 10.62 20.59
N VAL A 145 32.79 10.21 19.38
CA VAL A 145 32.03 9.20 18.62
C VAL A 145 32.26 7.83 19.26
N THR A 146 31.23 7.29 19.91
CA THR A 146 31.25 5.97 20.56
C THR A 146 30.20 5.06 19.92
N VAL A 147 30.32 3.74 20.12
CA VAL A 147 29.32 2.78 19.61
C VAL A 147 27.94 3.08 20.18
N GLU A 148 27.85 3.30 21.49
CA GLU A 148 26.57 3.53 22.19
C GLU A 148 25.87 4.80 21.71
N ASN A 149 26.55 5.95 21.72
CA ASN A 149 25.92 7.20 21.28
C ASN A 149 25.62 7.23 19.78
N SER A 150 26.41 6.54 18.95
CA SER A 150 26.14 6.47 17.51
C SER A 150 24.91 5.62 17.22
N LEU A 151 24.69 4.54 17.97
CA LEU A 151 23.48 3.73 17.85
C LEU A 151 22.24 4.52 18.30
N GLN A 152 22.28 5.17 19.46
CA GLN A 152 21.15 6.00 19.94
C GLN A 152 20.80 7.13 18.97
N LEU A 153 21.82 7.83 18.44
CA LEU A 153 21.60 8.92 17.50
C LEU A 153 21.08 8.42 16.14
N ALA A 154 21.57 7.28 15.65
CA ALA A 154 21.07 6.69 14.40
C ALA A 154 19.65 6.14 14.53
N GLU A 155 19.30 5.57 15.69
CA GLU A 155 17.93 5.18 16.02
C GLU A 155 17.01 6.40 16.02
N ALA A 156 17.38 7.45 16.75
CA ALA A 156 16.61 8.69 16.78
C ALA A 156 16.40 9.30 15.39
N TYR A 157 17.45 9.33 14.55
CA TYR A 157 17.31 9.78 13.15
C TYR A 157 16.41 8.85 12.32
N SER A 158 16.51 7.54 12.48
CA SER A 158 15.68 6.58 11.75
C SER A 158 14.20 6.70 12.13
N MET A 159 13.90 6.92 13.41
CA MET A 159 12.54 7.16 13.91
C MET A 159 11.94 8.49 13.40
N MET A 160 12.79 9.43 12.99
CA MET A 160 12.41 10.69 12.35
C MET A 160 12.40 10.61 10.81
N ASP A 161 12.53 9.41 10.23
CA ASP A 161 12.69 9.16 8.79
C ASP A 161 13.91 9.87 8.15
N ASP A 162 14.86 10.34 8.97
CA ASP A 162 16.10 10.98 8.54
C ASP A 162 17.21 9.94 8.35
N TYR A 163 16.95 9.02 7.42
CA TYR A 163 17.83 7.89 7.14
C TYR A 163 19.22 8.31 6.63
N GLU A 164 19.33 9.48 5.98
CA GLU A 164 20.61 10.01 5.51
C GLU A 164 21.55 10.32 6.69
N ASN A 165 21.03 11.00 7.72
CA ASN A 165 21.81 11.28 8.92
C ASN A 165 22.07 10.01 9.75
N ALA A 166 21.10 9.08 9.84
CA ALA A 166 21.32 7.78 10.48
C ALA A 166 22.51 7.04 9.86
N VAL A 167 22.55 6.93 8.53
CA VAL A 167 23.68 6.33 7.79
C VAL A 167 24.98 7.10 8.02
N SER A 168 24.96 8.43 7.97
CA SER A 168 26.13 9.29 8.16
C SER A 168 26.78 9.13 9.54
N VAL A 169 25.96 9.05 10.60
CA VAL A 169 26.42 8.82 11.98
C VAL A 169 27.05 7.44 12.11
N LEU A 170 26.37 6.40 11.63
CA LEU A 170 26.86 5.01 11.73
C LEU A 170 28.14 4.79 10.94
N GLN A 171 28.33 5.45 9.80
CA GLN A 171 29.57 5.38 9.01
C GLN A 171 30.79 5.98 9.72
N LYS A 172 30.59 6.95 10.61
CA LYS A 172 31.67 7.59 11.38
C LYS A 172 32.05 6.79 12.63
N ALA A 173 31.19 5.88 13.07
CA ALA A 173 31.43 5.01 14.22
C ALA A 173 32.44 3.89 13.91
N ASP A 174 32.80 3.09 14.92
CA ASP A 174 33.74 1.97 14.75
C ASP A 174 33.17 0.89 13.84
N GLN A 175 33.63 0.88 12.58
CA GLN A 175 33.23 -0.08 11.56
C GLN A 175 33.70 -1.52 11.85
N ASN A 176 34.41 -1.80 12.96
CA ASN A 176 34.72 -3.16 13.38
C ASN A 176 33.67 -3.73 14.35
N ASP A 177 32.85 -2.88 14.96
CA ASP A 177 31.79 -3.29 15.87
C ASP A 177 30.63 -3.92 15.10
N ALA A 178 30.16 -5.08 15.58
CA ALA A 178 29.11 -5.84 14.91
C ALA A 178 27.75 -5.13 14.96
N SER A 179 27.46 -4.43 16.07
CA SER A 179 26.21 -3.68 16.23
C SER A 179 26.17 -2.50 15.27
N ILE A 180 27.30 -1.80 15.08
CA ILE A 180 27.42 -0.72 14.09
C ILE A 180 27.21 -1.24 12.67
N LYS A 181 27.84 -2.36 12.29
CA LYS A 181 27.66 -2.94 10.96
C LYS A 181 26.21 -3.32 10.70
N ASN A 182 25.56 -3.97 11.65
CA ASN A 182 24.17 -4.39 11.52
C ASN A 182 23.23 -3.18 11.40
N ALA A 183 23.37 -2.20 12.31
CA ALA A 183 22.58 -0.97 12.25
C ALA A 183 22.82 -0.20 10.95
N LEU A 184 24.05 -0.16 10.44
CA LEU A 184 24.37 0.52 9.18
C LEU A 184 23.73 -0.18 7.97
N LEU A 185 23.68 -1.51 7.97
CA LEU A 185 22.99 -2.28 6.93
C LEU A 185 21.48 -2.04 6.98
N GLU A 186 20.88 -2.02 8.18
CA GLU A 186 19.46 -1.70 8.36
C GLU A 186 19.13 -0.27 7.91
N ALA A 187 19.89 0.73 8.36
CA ALA A 187 19.72 2.12 7.96
C ALA A 187 19.90 2.33 6.45
N ARG A 188 20.82 1.61 5.80
CA ARG A 188 20.99 1.67 4.33
C ARG A 188 19.83 1.03 3.58
N VAL A 189 19.25 -0.06 4.07
CA VAL A 189 18.05 -0.65 3.45
C VAL A 189 16.89 0.33 3.56
N ALA A 190 16.67 0.91 4.75
CA ALA A 190 15.64 1.93 4.95
C ALA A 190 15.87 3.17 4.08
N TYR A 191 17.11 3.66 3.97
CA TYR A 191 17.45 4.77 3.08
C TYR A 191 17.24 4.42 1.60
N GLY A 192 17.56 3.20 1.19
CA GLY A 192 17.32 2.69 -0.17
C GLY A 192 15.83 2.68 -0.51
N GLN A 193 14.99 2.20 0.41
CA GLN A 193 13.54 2.22 0.28
C GLN A 193 13.00 3.65 0.23
N TYR A 194 13.42 4.52 1.14
CA TYR A 194 13.06 5.93 1.14
C TYR A 194 13.41 6.62 -0.19
N CYS A 195 14.61 6.35 -0.72
CA CYS A 195 15.01 6.87 -2.03
C CYS A 195 14.10 6.36 -3.16
N TYR A 196 13.71 5.10 -3.13
CA TYR A 196 12.79 4.51 -4.10
C TYR A 196 11.41 5.17 -4.03
N ASP A 197 10.83 5.31 -2.84
CA ASP A 197 9.51 5.92 -2.62
C ASP A 197 9.47 7.40 -3.07
N GLU A 198 10.59 8.11 -2.94
CA GLU A 198 10.76 9.49 -3.44
C GLU A 198 11.05 9.55 -4.95
N GLY A 199 11.07 8.41 -5.66
CA GLY A 199 11.38 8.30 -7.09
C GLY A 199 12.85 8.53 -7.45
N LYS A 200 13.75 8.54 -6.46
CA LYS A 200 15.21 8.71 -6.62
C LYS A 200 15.87 7.36 -6.92
N ASN A 201 15.40 6.71 -7.99
CA ASN A 201 15.74 5.32 -8.30
C ASN A 201 17.25 5.05 -8.43
N ASP A 202 18.03 5.98 -8.99
CA ASP A 202 19.49 5.80 -9.09
C ASP A 202 20.17 5.73 -7.73
N GLN A 203 19.74 6.55 -6.75
CA GLN A 203 20.27 6.53 -5.39
C GLN A 203 19.82 5.27 -4.62
N ALA A 204 18.57 4.86 -4.80
CA ALA A 204 18.05 3.60 -4.25
C ALA A 204 18.88 2.41 -4.77
N ILE A 205 19.11 2.35 -6.08
CA ILE A 205 19.92 1.32 -6.73
C ILE A 205 21.35 1.31 -6.18
N GLU A 206 22.02 2.45 -6.10
CA GLU A 206 23.39 2.52 -5.59
C GLU A 206 23.48 2.00 -4.16
N THR A 207 22.55 2.46 -3.31
CA THR A 207 22.50 2.09 -1.88
C THR A 207 22.23 0.61 -1.69
N LEU A 208 21.19 0.07 -2.33
CA LEU A 208 20.78 -1.33 -2.19
C LEU A 208 21.82 -2.30 -2.77
N LYS A 209 22.52 -1.92 -3.86
CA LYS A 209 23.66 -2.69 -4.35
C LYS A 209 24.80 -2.76 -3.35
N ALA A 210 25.08 -1.66 -2.65
CA ALA A 210 26.11 -1.66 -1.61
C ALA A 210 25.73 -2.61 -0.47
N VAL A 211 24.45 -2.62 -0.06
CA VAL A 211 23.93 -3.59 0.93
C VAL A 211 24.13 -5.03 0.48
N ILE A 212 23.72 -5.39 -0.74
CA ILE A 212 23.85 -6.76 -1.26
C ILE A 212 25.33 -7.19 -1.36
N ASN A 213 26.23 -6.29 -1.73
CA ASN A 213 27.66 -6.60 -1.81
C ASN A 213 28.28 -6.88 -0.43
N GLU A 214 27.81 -6.19 0.61
CA GLU A 214 28.31 -6.33 1.99
C GLU A 214 27.64 -7.51 2.73
N ALA A 215 26.33 -7.68 2.54
CA ALA A 215 25.51 -8.72 3.12
C ALA A 215 24.66 -9.43 2.04
N PRO A 216 25.24 -10.40 1.31
CA PRO A 216 24.57 -11.07 0.19
C PRO A 216 23.38 -11.96 0.58
N ASP A 217 23.09 -12.09 1.86
CA ASP A 217 21.97 -12.81 2.45
C ASP A 217 20.76 -11.92 2.79
N ARG A 218 20.86 -10.59 2.56
CA ARG A 218 19.77 -9.63 2.74
C ARG A 218 18.74 -9.71 1.61
N ILE A 219 17.78 -10.62 1.73
CA ILE A 219 16.74 -10.88 0.72
C ILE A 219 15.84 -9.67 0.45
N ASP A 220 15.51 -8.90 1.49
CA ASP A 220 14.76 -7.65 1.42
C ASP A 220 15.40 -6.64 0.46
N ALA A 221 16.73 -6.51 0.51
CA ALA A 221 17.46 -5.64 -0.42
C ALA A 221 17.38 -6.11 -1.88
N TYR A 222 17.24 -7.42 -2.14
CA TYR A 222 17.02 -7.94 -3.51
C TYR A 222 15.64 -7.55 -4.02
N SER A 223 14.59 -7.74 -3.21
CA SER A 223 13.21 -7.37 -3.57
C SER A 223 13.12 -5.88 -3.93
N MET A 224 13.63 -5.01 -3.06
CA MET A 224 13.64 -3.56 -3.30
C MET A 224 14.48 -3.17 -4.52
N LEU A 225 15.63 -3.82 -4.73
CA LEU A 225 16.51 -3.51 -5.87
C LEU A 225 15.90 -3.94 -7.20
N ILE A 226 15.13 -5.03 -7.23
CA ILE A 226 14.36 -5.44 -8.41
C ILE A 226 13.40 -4.31 -8.77
N SER A 227 12.53 -3.88 -7.85
CA SER A 227 11.57 -2.81 -8.08
C SER A 227 12.25 -1.51 -8.54
N ALA A 228 13.35 -1.10 -7.86
CA ALA A 228 14.09 0.10 -8.22
C ALA A 228 14.71 0.03 -9.63
N TYR A 229 15.20 -1.13 -10.07
CA TYR A 229 15.69 -1.31 -11.44
C TYR A 229 14.58 -1.26 -12.48
N VAL A 230 13.42 -1.84 -12.17
CA VAL A 230 12.27 -1.86 -13.08
C VAL A 230 11.74 -0.45 -13.31
N ASP A 231 11.52 0.32 -12.25
CA ASP A 231 11.09 1.72 -12.34
C ASP A 231 12.13 2.62 -13.02
N ALA A 232 13.41 2.27 -12.93
CA ALA A 232 14.48 2.95 -13.66
C ALA A 232 14.59 2.52 -15.14
N GLY A 233 13.79 1.56 -15.60
CA GLY A 233 13.86 0.96 -16.95
C GLY A 233 15.11 0.11 -17.21
N LYS A 234 15.81 -0.32 -16.16
CA LYS A 234 17.06 -1.12 -16.21
C LYS A 234 16.75 -2.61 -16.14
N VAL A 235 16.03 -3.07 -17.16
CA VAL A 235 15.43 -4.41 -17.25
C VAL A 235 16.47 -5.54 -17.15
N LYS A 236 17.62 -5.41 -17.82
CA LYS A 236 18.66 -6.46 -17.81
C LYS A 236 19.31 -6.63 -16.44
N GLU A 237 19.49 -5.53 -15.74
CA GLU A 237 20.01 -5.51 -14.39
C GLU A 237 19.02 -6.13 -13.41
N ALA A 238 17.72 -5.81 -13.54
CA ALA A 238 16.66 -6.45 -12.77
C ALA A 238 16.68 -7.98 -12.97
N GLU A 239 16.75 -8.46 -14.21
CA GLU A 239 16.83 -9.89 -14.51
C GLU A 239 18.03 -10.57 -13.83
N SER A 240 19.19 -9.91 -13.81
CA SER A 240 20.37 -10.42 -13.13
C SER A 240 20.17 -10.55 -11.61
N ILE A 241 19.46 -9.61 -10.98
CA ILE A 241 19.14 -9.68 -9.55
C ILE A 241 18.13 -10.77 -9.26
N VAL A 242 17.09 -10.91 -10.10
CA VAL A 242 16.10 -12.00 -9.99
C VAL A 242 16.79 -13.37 -10.06
N GLN A 243 17.66 -13.59 -11.05
CA GLN A 243 18.36 -14.86 -11.21
C GLN A 243 19.29 -15.16 -10.03
N GLY A 244 20.06 -14.15 -9.59
CA GLY A 244 20.96 -14.28 -8.45
C GLY A 244 20.21 -14.57 -7.15
N GLY A 245 19.14 -13.84 -6.88
CA GLY A 245 18.29 -14.04 -5.69
C GLY A 245 17.62 -15.40 -5.68
N LEU A 246 17.10 -15.86 -6.83
CA LEU A 246 16.49 -17.19 -6.94
C LEU A 246 17.47 -18.30 -6.57
N GLU A 247 18.70 -18.25 -7.12
CA GLU A 247 19.75 -19.23 -6.82
C GLU A 247 20.19 -19.19 -5.35
N ARG A 248 20.27 -17.98 -4.79
CA ARG A 248 20.70 -17.72 -3.42
C ARG A 248 19.67 -18.19 -2.38
N PHE A 249 18.39 -17.88 -2.59
CA PHE A 249 17.37 -17.96 -1.54
C PHE A 249 16.35 -19.10 -1.73
N VAL A 250 16.06 -19.51 -2.97
CA VAL A 250 15.03 -20.53 -3.24
C VAL A 250 15.59 -21.95 -3.19
N ASN A 251 16.92 -22.13 -3.07
CA ASN A 251 17.49 -23.46 -2.94
C ASN A 251 17.04 -24.17 -1.64
N GLN A 252 17.14 -25.51 -1.63
CA GLN A 252 16.62 -26.37 -0.55
C GLN A 252 17.37 -26.20 0.79
N ASN A 253 18.55 -25.57 0.78
CA ASN A 253 19.38 -25.38 1.97
C ASN A 253 19.30 -23.95 2.52
N SER A 254 18.40 -23.13 1.98
CA SER A 254 18.22 -21.73 2.40
C SER A 254 17.65 -21.66 3.82
N THR A 255 18.16 -20.70 4.61
CA THR A 255 17.70 -20.41 5.97
C THR A 255 16.64 -19.31 6.02
N VAL A 256 16.27 -18.74 4.87
CA VAL A 256 15.24 -17.71 4.73
C VAL A 256 13.86 -18.32 5.02
N THR A 257 12.99 -17.56 5.69
CA THR A 257 11.62 -18.01 5.97
C THR A 257 10.78 -18.06 4.69
N ASP A 258 9.70 -18.84 4.68
CA ASP A 258 8.82 -18.89 3.51
C ASP A 258 8.17 -17.52 3.24
N ASP A 259 7.77 -16.77 4.28
CA ASP A 259 7.21 -15.41 4.14
C ASP A 259 8.17 -14.44 3.41
N GLN A 260 9.46 -14.43 3.81
CA GLN A 260 10.48 -13.60 3.16
C GLN A 260 10.74 -14.02 1.72
N LEU A 261 10.64 -15.33 1.46
CA LEU A 261 10.83 -15.87 0.13
C LEU A 261 9.66 -15.52 -0.79
N ASP A 262 8.44 -15.53 -0.26
CA ASP A 262 7.23 -15.19 -0.99
C ASP A 262 7.23 -13.71 -1.41
N GLU A 263 7.68 -12.79 -0.54
CA GLU A 263 7.86 -11.37 -0.90
C GLU A 263 8.85 -11.18 -2.05
N PHE A 264 9.99 -11.88 -2.00
CA PHE A 264 10.96 -11.87 -3.10
C PHE A 264 10.41 -12.47 -4.38
N LEU A 265 9.74 -13.62 -4.31
CA LEU A 265 9.15 -14.30 -5.47
C LEU A 265 8.06 -13.45 -6.11
N ASN A 266 7.23 -12.76 -5.31
CA ASN A 266 6.21 -11.85 -5.79
C ASN A 266 6.81 -10.61 -6.47
N SER A 267 7.89 -10.06 -5.92
CA SER A 267 8.61 -8.94 -6.55
C SER A 267 9.23 -9.37 -7.90
N ALA A 268 9.83 -10.56 -7.92
CA ALA A 268 10.43 -11.13 -9.12
C ALA A 268 9.40 -11.55 -10.20
N SER A 269 8.22 -12.04 -9.81
CA SER A 269 7.14 -12.36 -10.76
C SER A 269 6.48 -11.10 -11.30
N SER A 270 6.25 -10.09 -10.45
CA SER A 270 5.70 -8.78 -10.85
C SER A 270 6.58 -8.11 -11.89
N TYR A 271 7.90 -8.23 -11.78
CA TYR A 271 8.84 -7.79 -12.82
C TYR A 271 8.51 -8.36 -14.21
N TYR A 272 8.28 -9.67 -14.32
CA TYR A 272 7.97 -10.28 -15.63
C TYR A 272 6.57 -9.90 -16.14
N LEU A 273 5.63 -9.67 -15.23
CA LEU A 273 4.28 -9.21 -15.57
C LEU A 273 4.29 -7.79 -16.14
N GLU A 274 5.08 -6.87 -15.56
CA GLU A 274 5.22 -5.51 -16.06
C GLU A 274 5.88 -5.44 -17.45
N LEU A 275 6.72 -6.43 -17.79
CA LEU A 275 7.26 -6.57 -19.14
C LEU A 275 6.28 -7.18 -20.14
N GLU A 276 5.10 -7.62 -19.69
CA GLU A 276 4.15 -8.41 -20.47
C GLU A 276 4.80 -9.68 -21.08
N ASP A 277 5.83 -10.23 -20.43
CA ASP A 277 6.55 -11.44 -20.86
C ASP A 277 6.14 -12.64 -20.00
N VAL A 278 4.94 -13.17 -20.30
CA VAL A 278 4.36 -14.35 -19.63
C VAL A 278 5.28 -15.57 -19.77
N ASP A 279 6.03 -15.68 -20.87
CA ASP A 279 6.94 -16.79 -21.12
C ASP A 279 8.15 -16.74 -20.18
N ALA A 280 8.66 -15.56 -19.89
CA ALA A 280 9.71 -15.37 -18.89
C ALA A 280 9.20 -15.64 -17.47
N CYS A 281 8.00 -15.17 -17.13
CA CYS A 281 7.36 -15.46 -15.85
C CYS A 281 7.17 -16.98 -15.63
N LEU A 282 6.71 -17.69 -16.66
CA LEU A 282 6.61 -19.15 -16.64
C LEU A 282 7.95 -19.83 -16.38
N ARG A 283 8.99 -19.49 -17.14
CA ARG A 283 10.33 -20.06 -16.95
C ARG A 283 10.88 -19.80 -15.54
N PHE A 284 10.58 -18.64 -14.99
CA PHE A 284 10.93 -18.29 -13.62
C PHE A 284 10.25 -19.21 -12.59
N TRP A 285 8.93 -19.38 -12.67
CA TRP A 285 8.19 -20.27 -11.77
C TRP A 285 8.56 -21.75 -11.95
N GLU A 286 8.84 -22.19 -13.18
CA GLU A 286 9.37 -23.54 -13.43
C GLU A 286 10.71 -23.76 -12.72
N LYS A 287 11.61 -22.77 -12.78
CA LYS A 287 12.88 -22.82 -12.05
C LYS A 287 12.64 -22.84 -10.54
N ALA A 288 11.76 -21.98 -10.01
CA ALA A 288 11.43 -21.96 -8.58
C ALA A 288 10.87 -23.30 -8.08
N VAL A 289 9.92 -23.91 -8.79
CA VAL A 289 9.36 -25.24 -8.48
C VAL A 289 10.43 -26.32 -8.59
N SER A 290 11.34 -26.27 -9.58
CA SER A 290 12.43 -27.24 -9.71
C SER A 290 13.38 -27.21 -8.51
N MET A 291 13.58 -26.03 -7.92
CA MET A 291 14.42 -25.84 -6.73
C MET A 291 13.71 -26.31 -5.45
N ARG A 292 12.38 -26.07 -5.34
CA ARG A 292 11.55 -26.55 -4.21
C ARG A 292 10.34 -27.40 -4.69
N PRO A 293 10.56 -28.64 -5.16
CA PRO A 293 9.50 -29.47 -5.76
C PRO A 293 8.42 -29.93 -4.77
N GLY A 294 8.63 -29.74 -3.46
CA GLY A 294 7.65 -30.05 -2.42
C GLY A 294 6.73 -28.88 -2.06
N ASN A 295 7.05 -27.64 -2.46
CA ASN A 295 6.24 -26.48 -2.12
C ASN A 295 4.96 -26.49 -2.98
N LYS A 296 3.79 -26.44 -2.32
CA LYS A 296 2.48 -26.47 -2.99
C LYS A 296 2.11 -25.12 -3.58
N SER A 297 2.34 -24.03 -2.85
CA SER A 297 2.05 -22.67 -3.32
C SER A 297 2.79 -22.37 -4.62
N TYR A 298 4.07 -22.77 -4.75
CA TYR A 298 4.82 -22.51 -5.98
C TYR A 298 4.29 -23.29 -7.18
N LYS A 299 3.72 -24.48 -6.94
CA LYS A 299 3.05 -25.25 -7.99
C LYS A 299 1.73 -24.61 -8.39
N GLU A 300 0.95 -24.14 -7.41
CA GLU A 300 -0.31 -23.44 -7.65
C GLU A 300 -0.08 -22.15 -8.46
N GLU A 301 0.95 -21.37 -8.12
CA GLU A 301 1.37 -20.21 -8.90
C GLU A 301 1.79 -20.61 -10.33
N LEU A 302 2.68 -21.60 -10.47
CA LEU A 302 3.09 -22.09 -11.79
C LEU A 302 1.89 -22.57 -12.64
N ASP A 303 0.97 -23.32 -12.05
CA ASP A 303 -0.23 -23.82 -12.74
C ASP A 303 -1.17 -22.68 -13.15
N SER A 304 -1.29 -21.63 -12.31
CA SER A 304 -2.02 -20.40 -12.63
C SER A 304 -1.42 -19.71 -13.87
N TYR A 305 -0.10 -19.46 -13.88
CA TYR A 305 0.57 -18.85 -15.04
C TYR A 305 0.51 -19.74 -16.28
N ARG A 306 0.57 -21.07 -16.13
CA ARG A 306 0.40 -22.01 -17.25
C ARG A 306 -0.98 -21.91 -17.86
N SER A 307 -2.02 -21.77 -17.03
CA SER A 307 -3.39 -21.52 -17.49
C SER A 307 -3.46 -20.23 -18.31
N SER A 308 -2.97 -19.11 -17.78
CA SER A 308 -3.01 -17.82 -18.49
C SER A 308 -2.24 -17.84 -19.81
N ALA A 309 -1.04 -18.42 -19.83
CA ALA A 309 -0.25 -18.55 -21.05
C ALA A 309 -0.89 -19.49 -22.09
N ALA A 310 -1.63 -20.49 -21.61
CA ALA A 310 -2.39 -21.36 -22.49
C ALA A 310 -3.57 -20.60 -23.13
N ASP A 311 -4.27 -19.75 -22.36
CA ASP A 311 -5.39 -18.94 -22.86
C ASP A 311 -4.90 -17.94 -23.93
N GLU A 312 -3.77 -17.27 -23.70
CA GLU A 312 -3.14 -16.41 -24.70
C GLU A 312 -2.73 -17.18 -25.96
N SER A 313 -2.18 -18.39 -25.78
CA SER A 313 -1.82 -19.25 -26.90
C SER A 313 -3.07 -19.65 -27.69
N TYR A 314 -4.15 -20.01 -27.02
CA TYR A 314 -5.41 -20.39 -27.67
C TYR A 314 -6.01 -19.21 -28.44
N ALA A 315 -6.10 -18.03 -27.82
CA ALA A 315 -6.59 -16.82 -28.47
C ALA A 315 -5.75 -16.45 -29.72
N LYS A 316 -4.43 -16.61 -29.65
CA LYS A 316 -3.56 -16.39 -30.81
C LYS A 316 -3.78 -17.43 -31.92
N ALA A 317 -4.10 -18.67 -31.55
CA ALA A 317 -4.44 -19.71 -32.50
C ALA A 317 -5.73 -19.36 -33.27
N ASP A 318 -6.76 -18.91 -32.57
CA ASP A 318 -8.03 -18.47 -33.16
C ASP A 318 -7.82 -17.27 -34.12
N GLU A 319 -7.05 -16.26 -33.72
CA GLU A 319 -6.71 -15.10 -34.56
C GLU A 319 -6.01 -15.53 -35.87
N LEU A 320 -5.06 -16.47 -35.78
CA LEU A 320 -4.36 -16.99 -36.95
C LEU A 320 -5.30 -17.80 -37.85
N LEU A 321 -6.24 -18.53 -37.26
CA LEU A 321 -7.22 -19.32 -37.98
C LEU A 321 -8.19 -18.43 -38.76
N GLU A 322 -8.66 -17.33 -38.16
CA GLU A 322 -9.44 -16.29 -38.85
C GLU A 322 -8.67 -15.63 -39.99
N ALA A 323 -7.36 -15.44 -39.83
CA ALA A 323 -6.48 -14.95 -40.89
C ALA A 323 -6.16 -15.99 -41.98
N GLY A 324 -6.60 -17.24 -41.82
CA GLY A 324 -6.36 -18.36 -42.74
C GLY A 324 -4.98 -19.02 -42.61
N ASP A 325 -4.22 -18.70 -41.55
CA ASP A 325 -2.94 -19.33 -41.24
C ASP A 325 -3.14 -20.58 -40.35
N VAL A 326 -3.61 -21.66 -40.99
CA VAL A 326 -3.91 -22.94 -40.32
C VAL A 326 -2.65 -23.61 -39.73
N GLU A 327 -1.49 -23.44 -40.37
CA GLU A 327 -0.23 -24.00 -39.88
C GLU A 327 0.28 -23.24 -38.66
N GLY A 328 0.21 -21.91 -38.69
CA GLY A 328 0.46 -21.03 -37.55
C GLY A 328 -0.47 -21.35 -36.38
N ALA A 329 -1.78 -21.42 -36.61
CA ALA A 329 -2.77 -21.76 -35.59
C ALA A 329 -2.47 -23.10 -34.91
N SER A 330 -2.07 -24.13 -35.67
CA SER A 330 -1.68 -25.44 -35.13
C SER A 330 -0.57 -25.36 -34.08
N LYS A 331 0.43 -24.49 -34.30
CA LYS A 331 1.55 -24.31 -33.38
C LYS A 331 1.06 -23.80 -32.02
N TYR A 332 0.11 -22.87 -32.04
CA TYR A 332 -0.41 -22.22 -30.84
C TYR A 332 -1.43 -23.09 -30.09
N TYR A 333 -2.30 -23.85 -30.79
CA TYR A 333 -3.13 -24.86 -30.13
C TYR A 333 -2.27 -25.92 -29.42
N LYS A 334 -1.27 -26.51 -30.10
CA LYS A 334 -0.35 -27.47 -29.47
C LYS A 334 0.31 -26.91 -28.20
N ARG A 335 0.68 -25.63 -28.25
CA ARG A 335 1.24 -24.92 -27.09
C ARG A 335 0.22 -24.80 -25.96
N ALA A 336 -1.01 -24.39 -26.24
CA ALA A 336 -2.08 -24.28 -25.25
C ALA A 336 -2.36 -25.63 -24.56
N PHE A 337 -2.54 -26.70 -25.33
CA PHE A 337 -2.75 -28.05 -24.80
C PHE A 337 -1.55 -28.58 -24.00
N ALA A 338 -0.32 -28.23 -24.38
CA ALA A 338 0.87 -28.63 -23.62
C ALA A 338 0.98 -27.90 -22.27
N LEU A 339 0.55 -26.64 -22.20
CA LEU A 339 0.61 -25.81 -21.00
C LEU A 339 -0.51 -26.15 -20.01
N ALA A 340 -1.75 -26.30 -20.49
CA ALA A 340 -2.92 -26.59 -19.66
C ALA A 340 -3.87 -27.59 -20.35
N PRO A 341 -3.54 -28.89 -20.38
CA PRO A 341 -4.32 -29.90 -21.10
C PRO A 341 -5.77 -30.06 -20.60
N SER A 342 -6.04 -29.70 -19.34
CA SER A 342 -7.36 -29.80 -18.72
C SER A 342 -8.30 -28.66 -19.07
N ASN A 343 -7.79 -27.56 -19.64
CA ASN A 343 -8.57 -26.35 -19.87
C ASN A 343 -9.29 -26.37 -21.22
N TYR A 344 -8.90 -27.27 -22.13
CA TYR A 344 -9.42 -27.31 -23.49
C TYR A 344 -9.86 -28.72 -23.85
N ASP A 345 -11.02 -28.80 -24.50
CA ASP A 345 -11.53 -30.04 -25.05
C ASP A 345 -11.11 -30.18 -26.52
N ALA A 346 -10.78 -31.42 -26.89
CA ALA A 346 -10.61 -31.78 -28.29
C ALA A 346 -11.98 -31.94 -28.95
N GLY A 347 -12.12 -31.53 -30.20
CA GLY A 347 -13.40 -31.61 -30.89
C GLY A 347 -13.48 -30.72 -32.11
N VAL A 348 -14.69 -30.57 -32.63
CA VAL A 348 -14.99 -29.70 -33.77
C VAL A 348 -14.99 -28.25 -33.29
N ILE A 349 -14.31 -27.39 -34.03
CA ILE A 349 -14.24 -25.94 -33.78
C ILE A 349 -14.53 -25.18 -35.08
N SER A 350 -15.01 -23.96 -34.95
CA SER A 350 -15.21 -23.04 -36.08
C SER A 350 -14.06 -22.02 -36.11
N GLY A 351 -13.53 -21.75 -37.30
CA GLY A 351 -12.43 -20.81 -37.50
C GLY A 351 -12.56 -20.06 -38.82
N GLY A 352 -12.88 -18.76 -38.75
CA GLY A 352 -13.24 -17.98 -39.93
C GLY A 352 -14.43 -18.61 -40.68
N ASP A 353 -14.27 -18.86 -41.97
CA ASP A 353 -15.31 -19.44 -42.85
C ASP A 353 -15.33 -20.98 -42.85
N TYR A 354 -14.51 -21.65 -42.03
CA TYR A 354 -14.32 -23.10 -42.09
C TYR A 354 -14.47 -23.79 -40.74
N THR A 355 -14.87 -25.06 -40.80
CA THR A 355 -14.91 -25.96 -39.64
C THR A 355 -13.62 -26.77 -39.56
N TYR A 356 -13.05 -26.95 -38.37
CA TYR A 356 -11.85 -27.76 -38.13
C TYR A 356 -12.08 -28.73 -36.97
N CYS A 357 -11.16 -29.66 -36.76
CA CYS A 357 -11.19 -30.50 -35.56
C CYS A 357 -9.80 -30.67 -34.94
N LEU A 358 -9.73 -30.48 -33.62
CA LEU A 358 -8.52 -30.63 -32.82
C LEU A 358 -8.47 -32.00 -32.13
N ASN A 359 -7.28 -32.56 -32.03
CA ASN A 359 -6.97 -33.70 -31.18
C ASN A 359 -6.62 -33.22 -29.75
N LYS A 360 -6.56 -34.16 -28.79
CA LYS A 360 -6.21 -33.88 -27.38
C LYS A 360 -4.76 -33.42 -27.16
N ASP A 361 -3.96 -33.35 -28.22
CA ASP A 361 -2.59 -32.82 -28.21
C ASP A 361 -2.49 -31.48 -28.97
N GLY A 362 -3.62 -30.88 -29.36
CA GLY A 362 -3.69 -29.64 -30.13
C GLY A 362 -3.32 -29.78 -31.61
N SER A 363 -3.07 -31.00 -32.11
CA SER A 363 -2.88 -31.24 -33.55
C SER A 363 -4.22 -31.29 -34.30
N TRP A 364 -4.17 -31.04 -35.61
CA TRP A 364 -5.34 -31.17 -36.47
C TRP A 364 -5.73 -32.64 -36.65
N ARG A 365 -7.02 -32.92 -36.53
CA ARG A 365 -7.60 -34.18 -36.99
C ARG A 365 -7.79 -34.11 -38.50
N LEU A 366 -7.39 -35.18 -39.20
CA LEU A 366 -7.48 -35.30 -40.65
C LEU A 366 -8.26 -36.57 -41.01
N GLY A 367 -8.94 -36.54 -42.16
CA GLY A 367 -9.80 -37.62 -42.64
C GLY A 367 -11.12 -37.69 -41.89
N TRP A 368 -11.71 -38.89 -41.89
CA TRP A 368 -13.02 -39.15 -41.28
C TRP A 368 -13.01 -38.93 -39.76
N TYR A 369 -14.07 -38.29 -39.28
CA TYR A 369 -14.34 -38.10 -37.87
C TYR A 369 -15.84 -38.14 -37.61
N THR A 370 -16.25 -38.78 -36.52
CA THR A 370 -17.62 -38.73 -36.03
C THR A 370 -17.61 -38.13 -34.63
N ASP A 371 -18.37 -37.06 -34.43
CA ASP A 371 -18.51 -36.39 -33.15
C ASP A 371 -19.42 -37.16 -32.19
N GLU A 372 -19.49 -36.71 -30.94
CA GLU A 372 -20.29 -37.37 -29.89
C GLU A 372 -21.81 -37.34 -30.15
N THR A 373 -22.25 -36.45 -31.06
CA THR A 373 -23.65 -36.34 -31.48
C THR A 373 -24.00 -37.27 -32.64
N GLY A 374 -23.00 -37.98 -33.19
CA GLY A 374 -23.15 -38.85 -34.36
C GLY A 374 -22.92 -38.13 -35.70
N GLY A 375 -22.63 -36.83 -35.68
CA GLY A 375 -22.31 -36.06 -36.87
C GLY A 375 -20.96 -36.49 -37.45
N SER A 376 -20.93 -36.85 -38.73
CA SER A 376 -19.70 -37.27 -39.40
C SER A 376 -19.14 -36.18 -40.31
N TYR A 377 -17.81 -36.05 -40.36
CA TYR A 377 -17.08 -35.02 -41.08
C TYR A 377 -15.90 -35.68 -41.81
N TYR A 378 -15.41 -35.01 -42.85
CA TYR A 378 -14.13 -35.37 -43.47
C TYR A 378 -13.20 -34.15 -43.50
N PHE A 379 -12.11 -34.21 -42.75
CA PHE A 379 -11.13 -33.12 -42.66
C PHE A 379 -10.02 -33.28 -43.69
N ASN A 380 -9.78 -32.27 -44.50
CA ASN A 380 -8.92 -32.36 -45.67
C ASN A 380 -7.42 -32.56 -45.32
N PRO A 381 -6.79 -33.70 -45.70
CA PRO A 381 -5.38 -33.95 -45.42
C PRO A 381 -4.42 -33.27 -46.40
N ALA A 382 -4.92 -32.72 -47.52
CA ALA A 382 -4.07 -32.15 -48.56
C ALA A 382 -3.51 -30.79 -48.13
N ALA A 383 -2.20 -30.62 -48.30
CA ALA A 383 -1.55 -29.33 -48.09
C ALA A 383 -2.12 -28.27 -49.05
N GLY A 384 -2.38 -27.07 -48.53
CA GLY A 384 -2.92 -25.96 -49.30
C GLY A 384 -3.88 -25.11 -48.46
N ARG A 385 -4.63 -24.23 -49.13
CA ARG A 385 -5.52 -23.26 -48.48
C ARG A 385 -6.61 -23.89 -47.60
N LEU A 386 -7.09 -25.08 -47.98
CA LEU A 386 -8.14 -25.81 -47.27
C LEU A 386 -7.56 -26.95 -46.42
N TYR A 387 -6.29 -26.88 -46.04
CA TYR A 387 -5.69 -27.91 -45.19
C TYR A 387 -6.42 -27.95 -43.84
N ALA A 388 -6.69 -29.17 -43.34
CA ALA A 388 -7.37 -29.47 -42.08
C ALA A 388 -8.82 -28.97 -41.93
N SER A 389 -9.36 -28.19 -42.88
CA SER A 389 -10.77 -27.80 -42.86
C SER A 389 -11.67 -28.98 -43.22
N ALA A 390 -12.88 -29.01 -42.67
CA ALA A 390 -13.94 -29.89 -43.12
C ALA A 390 -14.25 -29.59 -44.59
N VAL A 391 -14.42 -30.64 -45.38
CA VAL A 391 -14.90 -30.51 -46.77
C VAL A 391 -16.39 -30.18 -46.77
N THR A 392 -16.85 -29.44 -47.78
CA THR A 392 -18.26 -29.10 -47.99
C THR A 392 -18.70 -29.49 -49.40
N GLY A 393 -20.01 -29.60 -49.62
CA GLY A 393 -20.62 -30.00 -50.88
C GLY A 393 -20.35 -31.45 -51.26
N TYR A 394 -20.45 -31.75 -52.56
CA TYR A 394 -20.24 -33.11 -53.08
C TYR A 394 -18.77 -33.50 -53.05
N GLN A 395 -18.47 -34.63 -52.41
CA GLN A 395 -17.12 -35.16 -52.28
C GLN A 395 -17.09 -36.63 -52.67
N GLN A 396 -16.14 -36.98 -53.53
CA GLN A 396 -15.88 -38.38 -53.87
C GLN A 396 -14.80 -38.93 -52.94
N LEU A 397 -15.20 -39.77 -52.00
CA LEU A 397 -14.34 -40.34 -50.95
C LEU A 397 -14.56 -41.85 -50.92
N ASP A 398 -13.49 -42.62 -50.75
CA ASP A 398 -13.52 -44.09 -50.57
C ASP A 398 -14.40 -44.87 -51.57
N GLY A 399 -14.54 -44.35 -52.80
CA GLY A 399 -15.30 -44.99 -53.88
C GLY A 399 -16.81 -44.69 -53.90
N ALA A 400 -17.29 -43.82 -53.01
CA ALA A 400 -18.67 -43.32 -52.99
C ALA A 400 -18.71 -41.78 -53.11
N VAL A 401 -19.89 -41.22 -53.36
CA VAL A 401 -20.12 -39.77 -53.34
C VAL A 401 -20.92 -39.44 -52.10
N TYR A 402 -20.45 -38.44 -51.36
CA TYR A 402 -21.06 -37.93 -50.15
C TYR A 402 -21.42 -36.45 -50.35
N TYR A 403 -22.42 -35.97 -49.61
CA TYR A 403 -22.73 -34.55 -49.54
C TYR A 403 -22.48 -34.05 -48.13
N PHE A 404 -21.68 -32.98 -48.02
CA PHE A 404 -21.40 -32.30 -46.76
C PHE A 404 -22.07 -30.92 -46.77
N GLU A 405 -22.75 -30.57 -45.69
CA GLU A 405 -23.41 -29.29 -45.49
C GLU A 405 -22.38 -28.15 -45.32
N ASP A 406 -22.86 -26.90 -45.26
CA ASP A 406 -22.00 -25.71 -45.18
C ASP A 406 -21.15 -25.67 -43.90
N ASP A 407 -21.62 -26.31 -42.81
CA ASP A 407 -20.86 -26.47 -41.57
C ASP A 407 -19.89 -27.67 -41.58
N GLY A 408 -19.86 -28.42 -42.69
CA GLY A 408 -19.00 -29.59 -42.91
C GLY A 408 -19.56 -30.91 -42.38
N ARG A 409 -20.80 -30.95 -41.85
CA ARG A 409 -21.46 -32.20 -41.45
C ARG A 409 -21.91 -32.99 -42.68
N MET A 410 -21.70 -34.30 -42.67
CA MET A 410 -22.17 -35.20 -43.71
C MET A 410 -23.68 -35.39 -43.58
N LEU A 411 -24.40 -35.19 -44.68
CA LEU A 411 -25.83 -35.47 -44.76
C LEU A 411 -26.06 -36.99 -44.71
N VAL A 412 -26.98 -37.44 -43.87
CA VAL A 412 -27.38 -38.84 -43.71
C VAL A 412 -28.88 -38.94 -43.64
N ASP A 413 -29.44 -39.99 -44.24
CA ASP A 413 -30.89 -40.27 -44.24
C ASP A 413 -31.76 -39.06 -44.66
N ASP A 414 -31.30 -38.29 -45.65
CA ASP A 414 -31.98 -37.09 -46.12
C ASP A 414 -31.64 -36.78 -47.58
N THR A 415 -32.36 -35.82 -48.15
CA THR A 415 -32.25 -35.42 -49.56
C THR A 415 -31.41 -34.17 -49.71
N THR A 416 -30.39 -34.25 -50.55
CA THR A 416 -29.53 -33.12 -50.92
C THR A 416 -30.30 -32.02 -51.66
N PRO A 417 -29.78 -30.78 -51.74
CA PRO A 417 -30.48 -29.67 -52.41
C PRO A 417 -30.83 -29.89 -53.89
N ASP A 418 -30.15 -30.80 -54.59
CA ASP A 418 -30.43 -31.16 -56.00
C ASP A 418 -31.39 -32.36 -56.14
N GLY A 419 -31.90 -32.92 -55.04
CA GLY A 419 -32.89 -34.00 -55.03
C GLY A 419 -32.35 -35.41 -54.91
N ARG A 420 -31.04 -35.61 -54.70
CA ARG A 420 -30.47 -36.95 -54.48
C ARG A 420 -30.56 -37.35 -53.01
N TYR A 421 -30.84 -38.63 -52.75
CA TYR A 421 -30.97 -39.16 -51.40
C TYR A 421 -29.64 -39.72 -50.89
N ALA A 422 -29.24 -39.32 -49.68
CA ALA A 422 -28.12 -39.87 -48.91
C ALA A 422 -28.66 -40.94 -47.96
N ASP A 423 -28.11 -42.16 -48.03
CA ASP A 423 -28.53 -43.25 -47.15
C ASP A 423 -28.08 -43.05 -45.68
N VAL A 424 -28.35 -44.02 -44.82
CA VAL A 424 -27.98 -43.99 -43.40
C VAL A 424 -26.46 -43.95 -43.14
N ASP A 425 -25.65 -44.34 -44.13
CA ASP A 425 -24.18 -44.23 -44.11
C ASP A 425 -23.69 -42.95 -44.82
N GLY A 426 -24.61 -42.10 -45.32
CA GLY A 426 -24.36 -40.86 -46.05
C GLY A 426 -23.99 -41.02 -47.52
N LYS A 427 -24.04 -42.24 -48.06
CA LYS A 427 -23.71 -42.48 -49.47
C LYS A 427 -24.87 -42.04 -50.36
N LEU A 428 -24.56 -41.23 -51.36
CA LEU A 428 -25.56 -40.79 -52.33
C LEU A 428 -25.96 -41.92 -53.26
N LEU A 429 -27.27 -42.12 -53.37
CA LEU A 429 -27.90 -43.05 -54.31
C LEU A 429 -28.42 -42.29 -55.53
N ASP A 430 -28.42 -42.94 -56.70
CA ASP A 430 -28.94 -42.36 -57.94
C ASP A 430 -30.47 -42.15 -57.93
N HIS A 431 -31.17 -42.73 -56.96
CA HIS A 431 -32.62 -42.74 -56.78
C HIS A 431 -32.97 -42.97 -55.30
N ASN A 432 -34.03 -42.32 -54.81
CA ASN A 432 -34.55 -42.48 -53.45
C ASN A 432 -35.28 -43.84 -53.33
N PRO A 433 -34.78 -44.79 -52.52
CA PRO A 433 -35.38 -46.12 -52.39
C PRO A 433 -36.75 -46.12 -51.68
N TYR A 434 -37.18 -44.98 -51.12
CA TYR A 434 -38.44 -44.82 -50.39
C TYR A 434 -39.53 -44.07 -51.16
N GLU A 435 -39.26 -43.59 -52.39
CA GLU A 435 -40.25 -42.86 -53.21
C GLU A 435 -41.02 -43.72 -54.22
N ASP A 436 -40.68 -45.01 -54.37
CA ASP A 436 -41.27 -45.90 -55.40
C ASP A 436 -42.26 -46.92 -54.82
N GLU A 437 -43.27 -46.45 -54.08
CA GLU A 437 -44.50 -47.22 -53.80
C GLU A 437 -45.72 -46.28 -53.77
N THR A 438 -46.18 -45.78 -54.93
CA THR A 438 -47.59 -45.41 -55.18
C THR A 438 -47.80 -44.85 -56.59
N ALA A 439 -47.56 -45.66 -57.62
CA ALA A 439 -48.19 -45.44 -58.92
C ALA A 439 -48.08 -46.69 -59.79
N GLU A 440 -49.12 -47.53 -59.79
CA GLU A 440 -49.57 -48.25 -61.00
C GLU A 440 -50.83 -49.05 -60.65
N GLU A 441 -51.99 -48.54 -61.08
CA GLU A 441 -52.98 -49.27 -61.91
C GLU A 441 -54.22 -48.37 -62.10
N GLU A 442 -54.25 -47.65 -63.22
CA GLU A 442 -55.51 -47.25 -63.86
C GLU A 442 -56.09 -48.46 -64.62
N THR A 443 -57.41 -48.64 -64.60
CA THR A 443 -58.20 -48.77 -65.84
C THR A 443 -59.72 -48.77 -65.59
N ASP A 444 -60.36 -47.84 -66.31
CA ASP A 444 -61.64 -47.94 -67.02
C ASP A 444 -62.99 -48.29 -66.32
N ALA A 445 -63.85 -47.27 -66.38
CA ALA A 445 -65.16 -47.25 -67.07
C ALA A 445 -66.48 -47.66 -66.35
N ALA A 446 -67.43 -46.73 -66.54
CA ALA A 446 -68.87 -46.89 -66.75
C ALA A 446 -69.86 -46.82 -65.56
N GLU A 447 -70.67 -45.76 -65.63
CA GLU A 447 -72.07 -45.52 -65.24
C GLU A 447 -72.89 -46.70 -64.67
N GLU A 448 -73.61 -46.46 -63.56
CA GLU A 448 -75.08 -46.53 -63.50
C GLU A 448 -75.65 -46.05 -62.15
N GLU A 449 -76.86 -45.50 -62.21
CA GLU A 449 -77.66 -44.91 -61.13
C GLU A 449 -78.24 -45.94 -60.14
N THR A 450 -78.57 -45.53 -58.90
CA THR A 450 -79.95 -45.50 -58.34
C THR A 450 -79.99 -45.27 -56.82
N GLU A 451 -81.10 -44.68 -56.39
CA GLU A 451 -81.51 -44.15 -55.08
C GLU A 451 -81.67 -45.17 -53.93
N ALA A 452 -81.55 -44.70 -52.67
CA ALA A 452 -82.65 -44.56 -51.68
C ALA A 452 -82.22 -44.76 -50.21
N ASP A 453 -82.49 -43.74 -49.38
CA ASP A 453 -83.11 -43.72 -48.03
C ASP A 453 -82.55 -44.62 -46.88
N THR A 454 -82.41 -44.22 -45.60
CA THR A 454 -83.19 -43.28 -44.76
C THR A 454 -82.47 -43.01 -43.41
N GLU A 455 -82.70 -41.78 -42.89
CA GLU A 455 -82.95 -41.34 -41.49
C GLU A 455 -81.95 -41.60 -40.34
N GLU A 456 -81.35 -40.53 -39.79
CA GLU A 456 -81.66 -39.81 -38.50
C GLU A 456 -80.84 -40.38 -37.32
N GLU A 457 -80.30 -39.64 -36.35
CA GLU A 457 -80.51 -38.26 -35.88
C GLU A 457 -79.27 -37.83 -35.05
N THR A 458 -78.88 -36.55 -35.17
CA THR A 458 -78.46 -35.55 -34.14
C THR A 458 -77.65 -35.97 -32.89
N THR A 459 -76.70 -35.23 -32.32
CA THR A 459 -76.26 -33.80 -32.32
C THR A 459 -74.90 -33.77 -31.60
N GLY A 460 -73.88 -33.01 -32.01
CA GLY A 460 -73.70 -31.57 -31.77
C GLY A 460 -72.35 -31.37 -31.04
N SER A 461 -71.23 -31.15 -31.74
CA SER A 461 -70.67 -29.85 -32.21
C SER A 461 -70.23 -28.95 -31.04
N SER A 462 -68.92 -28.80 -30.81
CA SER A 462 -67.98 -27.79 -31.39
C SER A 462 -68.06 -26.46 -30.60
N GLU A 463 -67.06 -25.61 -30.48
CA GLU A 463 -65.92 -25.18 -31.32
C GLU A 463 -64.90 -24.53 -30.33
N LYS A 464 -63.57 -24.67 -30.49
CA LYS A 464 -62.67 -23.92 -31.42
C LYS A 464 -62.75 -22.39 -31.22
N GLU A 465 -61.72 -21.58 -31.35
CA GLU A 465 -60.34 -21.70 -31.81
C GLU A 465 -59.65 -20.35 -31.51
N SER A 466 -58.30 -20.36 -31.43
CA SER A 466 -57.32 -19.48 -32.14
C SER A 466 -57.59 -17.96 -32.31
N ALA A 467 -56.64 -17.04 -32.47
CA ALA A 467 -55.21 -16.99 -32.80
C ALA A 467 -54.83 -15.50 -32.58
N ALA A 468 -53.70 -15.18 -31.95
CA ALA A 468 -52.40 -14.84 -32.56
C ALA A 468 -52.20 -13.39 -33.05
N ALA A 469 -50.96 -12.93 -32.81
CA ALA A 469 -50.17 -11.85 -33.43
C ALA A 469 -50.43 -10.39 -32.98
N SER A 470 -49.51 -9.75 -32.24
CA SER A 470 -48.31 -8.96 -32.67
C SER A 470 -48.71 -7.52 -33.10
N VAL A 471 -48.13 -6.38 -32.68
CA VAL A 471 -46.73 -5.97 -32.52
C VAL A 471 -46.66 -4.50 -31.99
N LYS A 472 -45.55 -4.19 -31.28
CA LYS A 472 -44.83 -2.91 -31.03
C LYS A 472 -45.40 -1.72 -30.20
N GLU A 473 -44.62 -1.45 -29.14
CA GLU A 473 -44.00 -0.19 -28.67
C GLU A 473 -44.82 1.11 -28.57
N THR A 474 -44.87 1.70 -27.36
CA THR A 474 -44.24 3.01 -27.05
C THR A 474 -44.41 3.43 -25.57
N THR A 475 -43.26 3.76 -24.95
CA THR A 475 -42.95 4.86 -24.00
C THR A 475 -43.81 5.23 -22.78
N ALA A 476 -43.06 5.45 -21.68
CA ALA A 476 -43.17 6.54 -20.67
C ALA A 476 -43.89 6.28 -19.33
N ALA A 477 -43.04 5.98 -18.33
CA ALA A 477 -42.93 6.57 -16.99
C ALA A 477 -44.15 7.25 -16.32
N VAL A 478 -44.49 6.81 -15.10
CA VAL A 478 -44.82 7.67 -13.95
C VAL A 478 -44.40 7.01 -12.63
N LYS A 479 -43.68 7.79 -11.82
CA LYS A 479 -43.34 7.58 -10.39
C LYS A 479 -44.58 7.48 -9.51
N GLU A 480 -44.54 6.63 -8.48
CA GLU A 480 -45.11 7.03 -7.19
C GLU A 480 -44.33 6.42 -6.01
N THR A 481 -43.76 7.32 -5.22
CA THR A 481 -43.20 7.17 -3.88
C THR A 481 -44.30 7.32 -2.83
N VAL A 482 -44.17 6.63 -1.68
CA VAL A 482 -44.52 7.03 -0.30
C VAL A 482 -44.22 5.79 0.59
N GLU A 483 -43.14 5.77 1.38
CA GLU A 483 -43.04 6.20 2.81
C GLU A 483 -44.14 5.58 3.71
N THR A 484 -43.96 5.10 4.95
CA THR A 484 -42.87 4.96 5.93
C THR A 484 -43.42 4.08 7.07
N THR A 485 -42.57 3.37 7.81
CA THR A 485 -42.60 3.38 9.30
C THR A 485 -41.35 2.72 9.91
N LYS A 486 -40.56 3.57 10.57
CA LYS A 486 -39.48 3.34 11.56
C LYS A 486 -40.07 2.78 12.88
N ALA A 487 -39.37 2.21 13.87
CA ALA A 487 -37.98 1.86 14.16
C ALA A 487 -37.93 1.15 15.54
N ASN A 488 -36.80 0.54 15.90
CA ASN A 488 -36.08 0.92 17.13
C ASN A 488 -34.55 0.68 16.93
N PRO A 489 -33.66 1.48 17.53
CA PRO A 489 -32.41 1.88 16.90
C PRO A 489 -31.16 1.23 17.50
N GLN A 490 -30.13 1.08 16.67
CA GLN A 490 -28.73 1.12 17.09
C GLN A 490 -28.08 2.43 16.58
N PRO A 491 -27.04 2.95 17.25
CA PRO A 491 -26.46 4.24 16.92
C PRO A 491 -25.81 4.16 15.54
N THR A 492 -26.36 4.91 14.59
CA THR A 492 -25.79 5.07 13.26
C THR A 492 -24.46 5.81 13.35
N GLN A 493 -23.37 5.18 12.93
CA GLN A 493 -22.21 5.88 12.41
C GLN A 493 -22.68 6.78 11.26
N ALA A 494 -22.62 8.10 11.44
CA ALA A 494 -22.73 9.04 10.34
C ALA A 494 -21.57 8.75 9.39
N ALA A 495 -21.86 8.40 8.14
CA ALA A 495 -20.85 8.03 7.15
C ALA A 495 -19.80 9.14 7.01
N ALA A 496 -18.54 8.78 7.26
CA ALA A 496 -17.39 9.62 6.92
C ALA A 496 -17.34 9.85 5.40
N VAL A 497 -16.82 11.00 4.97
CA VAL A 497 -16.60 11.27 3.54
C VAL A 497 -15.63 10.22 3.00
N ASN A 498 -15.90 9.63 1.85
CA ASN A 498 -14.90 8.82 1.15
C ASN A 498 -13.77 9.77 0.72
N SER A 499 -12.63 9.74 1.40
CA SER A 499 -11.47 10.61 1.17
C SER A 499 -11.04 10.69 -0.30
N GLY A 500 -11.30 9.63 -1.09
CA GLY A 500 -11.08 9.59 -2.53
C GLY A 500 -11.77 10.72 -3.30
N ASN A 501 -12.93 11.17 -2.85
CA ASN A 501 -13.75 12.18 -3.54
C ASN A 501 -13.48 13.63 -3.10
N LEU A 502 -12.82 13.85 -1.96
CA LEU A 502 -12.52 15.19 -1.46
C LEU A 502 -11.43 15.86 -2.31
N LYS A 503 -11.66 17.09 -2.76
CA LYS A 503 -10.73 17.84 -3.63
C LYS A 503 -10.51 19.26 -3.12
N LEU A 504 -9.35 19.86 -3.37
CA LEU A 504 -9.13 21.28 -3.08
C LEU A 504 -9.84 22.14 -4.12
N ASN A 505 -10.58 23.16 -3.69
CA ASN A 505 -11.21 24.10 -4.61
C ASN A 505 -10.16 25.05 -5.20
N ALA A 506 -9.84 24.85 -6.47
CA ALA A 506 -8.76 25.59 -7.14
C ALA A 506 -9.03 27.09 -7.28
N ASP A 507 -10.30 27.50 -7.36
CA ASP A 507 -10.65 28.91 -7.52
C ASP A 507 -10.56 29.65 -6.19
N THR A 508 -10.99 29.01 -5.10
CA THR A 508 -10.74 29.49 -3.72
C THR A 508 -9.25 29.64 -3.44
N LEU A 509 -8.42 28.66 -3.87
CA LEU A 509 -6.97 28.75 -3.73
C LEU A 509 -6.37 29.90 -4.55
N GLN A 510 -6.86 30.11 -5.78
CA GLN A 510 -6.38 31.19 -6.63
C GLN A 510 -6.72 32.57 -6.02
N GLU A 511 -7.93 32.74 -5.50
CA GLU A 511 -8.34 33.95 -4.81
C GLU A 511 -7.48 34.21 -3.56
N ALA A 512 -7.25 33.19 -2.73
CA ALA A 512 -6.40 33.31 -1.54
C ALA A 512 -4.95 33.65 -1.89
N HIS A 513 -4.41 33.03 -2.94
CA HIS A 513 -3.07 33.31 -3.46
C HIS A 513 -2.95 34.76 -3.94
N ASP A 514 -3.94 35.27 -4.68
CA ASP A 514 -3.89 36.60 -5.28
C ASP A 514 -4.10 37.72 -4.24
N ASN A 515 -4.93 37.46 -3.23
CA ASN A 515 -5.18 38.41 -2.14
C ASN A 515 -4.03 38.47 -1.12
N GLY A 516 -3.32 37.35 -0.90
CA GLY A 516 -2.25 37.23 0.08
C GLY A 516 -2.74 37.30 1.54
N GLY A 517 -1.85 36.93 2.47
CA GLY A 517 -2.16 36.83 3.91
C GLY A 517 -3.02 35.61 4.26
N THR A 518 -3.54 35.59 5.49
CA THR A 518 -4.35 34.50 6.02
C THR A 518 -5.84 34.76 5.82
N THR A 519 -6.55 33.84 5.18
CA THR A 519 -8.02 33.91 4.99
C THR A 519 -8.70 32.65 5.50
N THR A 520 -9.85 32.81 6.15
CA THR A 520 -10.66 31.72 6.72
C THR A 520 -11.83 31.34 5.80
N TYR A 521 -12.06 30.05 5.65
CA TYR A 521 -13.07 29.43 4.80
C TYR A 521 -13.87 28.35 5.56
N GLU A 522 -15.14 28.19 5.19
CA GLU A 522 -15.92 27.01 5.55
C GLU A 522 -15.40 25.79 4.78
N LYS A 523 -15.69 24.59 5.30
CA LYS A 523 -15.24 23.34 4.65
C LYS A 523 -15.70 23.20 3.19
N THR A 524 -16.91 23.67 2.89
CA THR A 524 -17.53 23.56 1.55
C THR A 524 -16.92 24.51 0.54
N ASP A 525 -16.27 25.57 1.01
CA ASP A 525 -15.67 26.58 0.15
C ASP A 525 -14.22 26.21 -0.19
N LEU A 526 -13.52 25.57 0.75
CA LEU A 526 -12.14 25.12 0.56
C LEU A 526 -12.06 23.73 -0.09
N PHE A 527 -13.01 22.83 0.21
CA PHE A 527 -12.98 21.45 -0.26
C PHE A 527 -14.22 21.06 -1.07
N ASP A 528 -14.03 20.81 -2.36
CA ASP A 528 -15.07 20.25 -3.22
C ASP A 528 -15.37 18.80 -2.83
N GLY A 529 -16.65 18.44 -2.84
CA GLY A 529 -17.09 17.08 -2.48
C GLY A 529 -17.13 16.81 -0.97
N SER A 530 -17.07 17.84 -0.11
CA SER A 530 -17.15 17.74 1.35
C SER A 530 -18.57 17.38 1.87
N THR A 531 -19.18 16.30 1.37
CA THR A 531 -20.51 15.85 1.78
C THR A 531 -20.41 14.96 3.02
N GLY A 532 -20.77 15.47 4.20
CA GLY A 532 -20.75 14.72 5.47
C GLY A 532 -19.76 15.25 6.50
N LYS A 533 -19.40 14.42 7.49
CA LYS A 533 -18.39 14.78 8.50
C LYS A 533 -16.99 14.45 7.97
N LEU A 534 -16.11 15.45 7.97
CA LEU A 534 -14.70 15.28 7.64
C LEU A 534 -13.94 14.77 8.85
N THR A 535 -12.88 14.01 8.63
CA THR A 535 -11.86 13.69 9.64
C THR A 535 -10.58 14.47 9.33
N MET A 536 -9.66 14.56 10.29
CA MET A 536 -8.33 15.14 10.05
C MET A 536 -7.56 14.37 8.97
N GLY A 537 -7.72 13.04 8.95
CA GLY A 537 -7.15 12.17 7.93
C GLY A 537 -7.70 12.46 6.53
N ASP A 538 -8.99 12.79 6.40
CA ASP A 538 -9.58 13.16 5.10
C ASP A 538 -8.96 14.44 4.54
N VAL A 539 -8.72 15.43 5.41
CA VAL A 539 -8.08 16.69 5.01
C VAL A 539 -6.63 16.44 4.59
N TYR A 540 -5.87 15.69 5.40
CA TYR A 540 -4.50 15.31 5.06
C TYR A 540 -4.41 14.56 3.71
N ASN A 541 -5.23 13.52 3.55
CA ASN A 541 -5.28 12.71 2.34
C ASN A 541 -5.70 13.53 1.12
N CYS A 542 -6.54 14.55 1.29
CA CYS A 542 -6.90 15.48 0.22
C CYS A 542 -5.69 16.32 -0.22
N LEU A 543 -4.98 16.95 0.73
CA LEU A 543 -3.79 17.76 0.42
C LEU A 543 -2.69 16.92 -0.25
N ALA A 544 -2.51 15.67 0.20
CA ALA A 544 -1.51 14.75 -0.32
C ALA A 544 -1.69 14.43 -1.83
N LYS A 545 -2.88 14.64 -2.38
CA LYS A 545 -3.13 14.50 -3.84
C LYS A 545 -2.38 15.54 -4.67
N TYR A 546 -1.98 16.67 -4.08
CA TYR A 546 -1.43 17.81 -4.82
C TYR A 546 0.06 18.03 -4.57
N GLY A 547 0.62 17.50 -3.48
CA GLY A 547 2.05 17.55 -3.17
C GLY A 547 2.36 16.91 -1.81
N LYS A 548 3.65 16.90 -1.43
CA LYS A 548 4.09 16.44 -0.11
C LYS A 548 3.36 17.23 0.96
N THR A 549 2.56 16.54 1.76
CA THR A 549 1.78 17.14 2.85
C THR A 549 2.46 16.84 4.16
N GLU A 550 2.74 17.88 4.94
CA GLU A 550 3.45 17.79 6.20
C GLU A 550 2.58 18.36 7.31
N TRP A 551 2.68 17.78 8.51
CA TRP A 551 2.12 18.39 9.71
C TRP A 551 3.11 19.41 10.25
N VAL A 552 2.69 20.66 10.34
CA VAL A 552 3.47 21.73 10.96
C VAL A 552 3.13 21.85 12.45
N SER A 553 1.87 21.59 12.83
CA SER A 553 1.44 21.53 14.22
C SER A 553 0.39 20.45 14.42
N GLN A 554 0.66 19.55 15.37
CA GLN A 554 -0.29 18.53 15.84
C GLN A 554 -1.03 18.97 17.11
N LYS A 555 -0.99 20.26 17.45
CA LYS A 555 -1.70 20.89 18.57
C LYS A 555 -2.63 21.98 18.02
N LEU A 556 -3.71 22.29 18.73
CA LEU A 556 -4.67 23.32 18.31
C LEU A 556 -4.01 24.72 18.22
N PRO A 557 -4.20 25.48 17.12
CA PRO A 557 -4.84 25.07 15.87
C PRO A 557 -3.93 24.13 15.07
N TYR A 558 -4.49 23.03 14.57
CA TYR A 558 -3.72 22.08 13.78
C TYR A 558 -3.26 22.73 12.49
N GLU A 559 -2.04 22.44 12.06
CA GLU A 559 -1.47 23.05 10.86
C GLU A 559 -0.91 21.97 9.95
N LEU A 560 -1.35 22.03 8.69
CA LEU A 560 -0.87 21.23 7.58
C LEU A 560 -0.21 22.14 6.55
N LYS A 561 0.76 21.61 5.83
CA LYS A 561 1.42 22.32 4.74
C LYS A 561 1.51 21.44 3.51
N VAL A 562 1.26 22.01 2.34
CA VAL A 562 1.52 21.36 1.03
C VAL A 562 2.18 22.39 0.10
N GLY A 563 3.44 22.14 -0.25
CA GLY A 563 4.27 23.14 -0.94
C GLY A 563 4.37 24.44 -0.14
N ASN A 564 3.89 25.54 -0.71
CA ASN A 564 3.84 26.85 -0.05
C ASN A 564 2.48 27.17 0.60
N LEU A 565 1.49 26.28 0.52
CA LEU A 565 0.19 26.48 1.14
C LEU A 565 0.20 25.96 2.58
N LYS A 566 -0.09 26.81 3.55
CA LYS A 566 -0.41 26.43 4.93
C LYS A 566 -1.92 26.35 5.10
N VAL A 567 -2.38 25.34 5.84
CA VAL A 567 -3.78 25.08 6.14
C VAL A 567 -3.94 24.84 7.63
N TRP A 568 -4.56 25.78 8.33
CA TRP A 568 -4.95 25.62 9.74
C TRP A 568 -6.35 25.03 9.84
N ILE A 569 -6.53 24.08 10.73
CA ILE A 569 -7.81 23.43 11.02
C ILE A 569 -8.27 23.90 12.40
N LEU A 570 -9.40 24.59 12.41
CA LEU A 570 -9.94 25.31 13.56
C LEU A 570 -11.29 24.67 13.97
N PRO A 571 -11.27 23.59 14.77
CA PRO A 571 -12.49 22.88 15.16
C PRO A 571 -13.32 23.60 16.25
N GLY A 572 -12.81 24.73 16.79
CA GLY A 572 -13.49 25.53 17.83
C GLY A 572 -13.45 24.92 19.24
N ASP A 573 -13.99 25.66 20.22
CA ASP A 573 -13.81 25.42 21.66
C ASP A 573 -14.41 24.10 22.20
N ASN A 574 -15.33 23.48 21.44
CA ASN A 574 -16.05 22.27 21.87
C ASN A 574 -15.44 20.95 21.35
N TRP A 575 -14.33 21.01 20.61
CA TRP A 575 -13.61 19.81 20.16
C TRP A 575 -12.47 19.42 21.11
N ASN A 576 -12.55 19.83 22.39
CA ASN A 576 -11.60 19.44 23.42
C ASN A 576 -11.41 17.91 23.46
N THR A 577 -10.17 17.49 23.73
CA THR A 577 -9.71 16.09 23.77
C THR A 577 -10.34 15.26 24.90
N THR A 578 -11.17 15.87 25.74
CA THR A 578 -11.94 15.22 26.80
C THR A 578 -12.90 14.17 26.22
N GLY A 579 -12.52 12.90 26.32
CA GLY A 579 -13.32 11.75 25.86
C GLY A 579 -12.61 10.83 24.87
N LEU A 580 -11.41 11.19 24.41
CA LEU A 580 -10.51 10.26 23.73
C LEU A 580 -9.89 9.34 24.79
N VAL A 581 -10.38 8.09 24.89
CA VAL A 581 -9.73 7.07 25.71
C VAL A 581 -8.51 6.57 24.94
N ILE A 582 -7.39 7.24 25.13
CA ILE A 582 -6.11 6.90 24.52
C ILE A 582 -5.39 6.04 25.55
N LYS A 583 -5.34 4.74 25.28
CA LYS A 583 -4.66 3.78 26.16
C LYS A 583 -3.14 3.78 25.94
N ASP A 584 -2.70 4.40 24.86
CA ASP A 584 -1.35 4.37 24.32
C ASP A 584 -1.06 5.71 23.63
N ALA A 585 -0.11 6.49 24.18
CA ALA A 585 0.22 7.82 23.70
C ALA A 585 0.76 7.81 22.26
N SER A 586 1.43 6.72 21.84
CA SER A 586 1.94 6.55 20.47
C SER A 586 0.82 6.52 19.41
N GLN A 587 -0.39 6.10 19.80
CA GLN A 587 -1.55 6.03 18.92
C GLN A 587 -2.40 7.30 18.97
N TYR A 588 -2.06 8.29 19.81
CA TYR A 588 -2.83 9.52 19.98
C TYR A 588 -3.16 10.14 18.63
N PHE A 589 -2.15 10.25 17.77
CA PHE A 589 -2.26 10.91 16.49
C PHE A 589 -3.05 10.09 15.46
N GLU A 590 -2.89 8.77 15.45
CA GLU A 590 -3.67 7.88 14.58
C GLU A 590 -5.15 7.84 14.95
N VAL A 591 -5.46 7.93 16.24
CA VAL A 591 -6.84 8.06 16.72
C VAL A 591 -7.38 9.46 16.40
N LEU A 592 -6.55 10.51 16.52
CA LEU A 592 -6.91 11.88 16.17
C LEU A 592 -7.23 12.04 14.68
N LYS A 593 -6.42 11.43 13.79
CA LYS A 593 -6.67 11.40 12.34
C LYS A 593 -8.05 10.85 11.99
N LYS A 594 -8.51 9.84 12.73
CA LYS A 594 -9.79 9.15 12.51
C LYS A 594 -10.97 9.86 13.17
N LYS A 595 -10.74 10.86 14.03
CA LYS A 595 -11.80 11.60 14.71
C LYS A 595 -12.51 12.54 13.74
N ALA A 596 -13.83 12.48 13.76
CA ALA A 596 -14.66 13.42 13.01
C ALA A 596 -14.49 14.84 13.56
N LEU A 597 -14.23 15.78 12.64
CA LEU A 597 -14.30 17.21 12.87
C LEU A 597 -15.75 17.61 13.18
N PRO A 598 -15.93 18.62 14.04
CA PRO A 598 -17.26 19.12 14.36
C PRO A 598 -17.83 19.86 13.15
N ASP A 599 -19.16 20.01 13.11
CA ASP A 599 -19.85 20.56 11.94
C ASP A 599 -19.50 22.03 11.67
N ASN A 600 -19.04 22.76 12.70
CA ASN A 600 -18.62 24.16 12.65
C ASN A 600 -17.10 24.36 12.48
N VAL A 601 -16.38 23.35 11.98
CA VAL A 601 -14.94 23.47 11.71
C VAL A 601 -14.68 24.55 10.66
N GLN A 602 -13.72 25.42 10.94
CA GLN A 602 -13.21 26.42 9.99
C GLN A 602 -11.82 26.01 9.51
N PHE A 603 -11.45 26.46 8.31
CA PHE A 603 -10.11 26.31 7.77
C PHE A 603 -9.52 27.67 7.47
N ALA A 604 -8.34 27.98 7.98
CA ALA A 604 -7.60 29.16 7.54
C ALA A 604 -6.48 28.71 6.60
N ILE A 605 -6.21 29.48 5.55
CA ILE A 605 -5.10 29.21 4.64
C ILE A 605 -4.25 30.45 4.40
N GLU A 606 -2.96 30.22 4.14
CA GLU A 606 -2.00 31.25 3.77
C GLU A 606 -0.97 30.68 2.78
N PHE A 607 -0.55 31.49 1.81
CA PHE A 607 0.57 31.16 0.93
C PHE A 607 1.87 31.79 1.45
N ASP A 608 2.84 30.97 1.79
CA ASP A 608 4.20 31.39 2.12
C ASP A 608 5.00 31.64 0.83
N PHE A 609 5.02 32.89 0.37
CA PHE A 609 5.74 33.26 -0.85
C PHE A 609 7.27 33.13 -0.75
N THR A 610 7.81 32.87 0.45
CA THR A 610 9.25 32.64 0.66
C THR A 610 9.65 31.17 0.54
N ALA A 611 8.68 30.25 0.58
CA ALA A 611 8.93 28.82 0.44
C ALA A 611 9.49 28.48 -0.96
N THR A 612 10.47 27.57 -0.98
CA THR A 612 11.14 27.09 -2.20
C THR A 612 10.27 26.13 -3.01
N ASP A 613 9.48 25.31 -2.33
CA ASP A 613 8.47 24.44 -2.95
C ASP A 613 7.12 25.17 -3.05
N LYS A 614 6.42 25.02 -4.18
CA LYS A 614 5.19 25.75 -4.49
C LYS A 614 4.09 24.81 -4.94
N LEU A 615 2.90 25.00 -4.37
CA LEU A 615 1.70 24.33 -4.85
C LEU A 615 1.32 24.88 -6.22
N ASP A 616 1.29 24.01 -7.25
CA ASP A 616 0.82 24.37 -8.59
C ASP A 616 -0.72 24.33 -8.64
N ILE A 617 -1.37 25.48 -8.57
CA ILE A 617 -2.84 25.60 -8.65
C ILE A 617 -3.38 25.05 -10.00
N ASN A 618 -2.62 25.11 -11.09
CA ASN A 618 -3.04 24.51 -12.36
C ASN A 618 -2.92 22.98 -12.32
N LYS A 619 -1.98 22.42 -11.55
CA LYS A 619 -1.97 20.99 -11.23
C LYS A 619 -3.22 20.61 -10.43
N VAL A 620 -3.64 21.42 -9.45
CA VAL A 620 -4.90 21.19 -8.72
C VAL A 620 -6.09 21.09 -9.68
N ARG A 621 -6.23 22.03 -10.63
CA ARG A 621 -7.28 21.98 -11.67
C ARG A 621 -7.24 20.69 -12.48
N ARG A 622 -6.05 20.33 -13.01
CA ARG A 622 -5.85 19.09 -13.79
C ARG A 622 -6.21 17.83 -13.01
N VAL A 623 -5.75 17.71 -11.75
CA VAL A 623 -6.04 16.56 -10.87
C VAL A 623 -7.53 16.50 -10.54
N ASN A 624 -8.20 17.65 -10.44
CA ASN A 624 -9.64 17.70 -10.22
C ASN A 624 -10.46 17.29 -11.45
N GLY A 625 -9.86 17.26 -12.64
CA GLY A 625 -10.53 17.01 -13.92
C GLY A 625 -11.19 18.26 -14.51
N ASN A 626 -10.75 19.46 -14.10
CA ASN A 626 -11.26 20.76 -14.53
C ASN A 626 -10.41 21.42 -15.62
#